data_AF-A0A821M496-F1
#
_entry.id   AF-A0A821M496-F1
#
_cell.length_a   1.000
_cell.length_b   1.000
_cell.length_c   1.000
_cell.angle_alpha   90.00
_cell.angle_beta   90.00
_cell.angle_gamma   90.00
#
_symmetry.space_group_name_H-M   'P 1'
#
loop_
_entity.id
_entity.type
_entity.pdbx_description
1 polymer ?
#
loop_
_entity_poly.entity_id
_entity_poly.type
_entity_poly.pdbx_seq_one_letter_code
_entity_poly.pdbx_strand_id
1 'polypeptide(L)' 'GWYLCAGRLKEALAANVTPSVILRATHHITLQYVKLDELRKYAFGNNNRRQIKNKT' A
#
# COMPACT_ATOMS: atom_id res chain seq x y z
N GLY A 1 -16.86 6.76 3.12
CA GLY A 1 -15.68 5.89 3.00
C GLY A 1 -14.78 6.11 4.19
N TRP A 2 -14.23 5.06 4.79
CA TRP A 2 -13.28 5.17 5.89
C TRP A 2 -11.90 5.50 5.32
N TYR A 3 -11.46 6.76 5.45
CA TYR A 3 -10.11 7.17 5.09
C TYR A 3 -9.29 7.22 6.37
N LEU A 4 -8.30 6.33 6.50
CA LEU A 4 -7.35 6.42 7.59
C LEU A 4 -6.45 7.65 7.32
N CYS A 5 -6.35 8.57 8.27
CA CYS A 5 -5.44 9.71 8.15
C CYS A 5 -4.01 9.22 7.91
N ALA A 6 -3.26 9.89 7.02
CA ALA A 6 -1.87 9.52 6.71
C ALA A 6 -0.97 9.43 7.96
N GLY A 7 -1.24 10.25 8.99
CA GLY A 7 -0.57 10.15 10.30
C GLY A 7 -0.83 8.81 11.02
N ARG A 8 -2.08 8.35 11.07
CA ARG A 8 -2.45 7.06 11.66
C ARG A 8 -1.85 5.88 10.89
N LEU A 9 -1.76 6.01 9.57
CA LEU A 9 -1.10 5.02 8.75
C LEU A 9 0.40 4.91 9.09
N LYS A 10 1.08 6.05 9.29
CA LYS A 10 2.50 6.07 9.69
C LYS A 10 2.72 5.40 11.04
N GLU A 11 1.86 5.64 12.03
CA GLU A 11 1.91 4.97 13.34
C GLU A 11 1.72 3.45 13.20
N ALA A 12 0.71 3.02 12.43
CA ALA A 12 0.46 1.60 12.18
C ALA A 12 1.63 0.92 11.44
N LEU A 13 2.34 1.67 10.59
CA LEU A 13 3.54 1.18 9.89
C LEU A 13 4.73 1.06 10.83
N ALA A 14 4.93 2.04 11.71
CA ALA A 14 5.95 1.97 12.76
C ALA A 14 5.68 0.80 13.74
N ALA A 15 4.42 0.52 14.04
CA ALA A 15 4.01 -0.58 14.90
C ALA A 15 3.96 -1.95 14.19
N ASN A 16 4.27 -2.04 12.88
CA ASN A 16 4.12 -3.23 12.04
C ASN A 16 2.70 -3.84 12.00
N VAL A 17 1.67 -3.07 12.39
CA VAL A 17 0.25 -3.49 12.41
C VAL A 17 -0.54 -2.85 11.26
N THR A 18 0.12 -2.57 10.13
CA THR A 18 -0.51 -1.86 9.02
C THR A 18 -1.58 -2.74 8.36
N PRO A 19 -2.84 -2.25 8.27
CA PRO A 19 -3.89 -2.97 7.57
C PRO A 19 -3.64 -2.96 6.06
N SER A 20 -4.20 -3.92 5.34
CA SER A 20 -4.09 -3.97 3.87
C SER A 20 -4.68 -2.71 3.23
N VAL A 21 -3.85 -1.95 2.51
CA VAL A 21 -4.20 -0.65 1.91
C VAL A 21 -4.38 -0.73 0.41
N ILE A 22 -5.35 0.00 -0.15
CA ILE A 22 -5.55 0.06 -1.61
C ILE A 22 -4.76 1.25 -2.16
N LEU A 23 -3.63 0.98 -2.82
CA LEU A 23 -2.75 2.03 -3.38
C LEU A 23 -3.50 2.97 -4.34
N ARG A 24 -4.40 2.43 -5.18
CA ARG A 24 -5.20 3.20 -6.14
C ARG A 24 -6.18 4.18 -5.49
N ALA A 25 -6.58 3.93 -4.25
CA ALA A 25 -7.49 4.78 -3.48
C ALA A 25 -6.75 5.68 -2.48
N THR A 26 -5.42 5.56 -2.39
CA THR A 26 -4.60 6.33 -1.45
C THR A 26 -4.14 7.62 -2.12
N HIS A 27 -4.41 8.76 -1.50
CA HIS A 27 -3.97 10.05 -2.03
C HIS A 27 -2.44 10.15 -2.02
N HIS A 28 -1.86 10.81 -3.03
CA HIS A 28 -0.41 10.88 -3.22
C HIS A 28 0.33 11.58 -2.05
N ILE A 29 -0.35 12.46 -1.29
CA ILE A 29 0.22 13.10 -0.08
C ILE A 29 0.75 12.09 0.93
N THR A 30 0.18 10.88 0.99
CA THR A 30 0.66 9.81 1.87
C THR A 30 2.12 9.45 1.61
N LEU A 31 2.62 9.66 0.38
CA LEU A 31 4.01 9.45 0.00
C LEU A 31 4.99 10.43 0.66
N GLN A 32 4.52 11.57 1.16
CA GLN A 32 5.33 12.48 1.97
C GLN A 32 5.53 11.95 3.40
N TYR A 33 4.61 11.12 3.89
CA TYR A 33 4.64 10.57 5.24
C TYR A 33 5.25 9.17 5.30
N VAL A 34 5.07 8.37 4.25
CA VAL A 34 5.42 6.94 4.21
C VAL A 34 5.95 6.58 2.82
N LYS A 35 6.95 5.69 2.73
CA LYS A 35 7.53 5.33 1.43
C LYS A 35 6.57 4.43 0.63
N LEU A 36 6.53 4.64 -0.69
CA LEU A 36 5.73 3.80 -1.60
C LEU A 36 6.12 2.32 -1.49
N ASP A 37 7.40 2.03 -1.30
CA ASP A 37 7.91 0.65 -1.21
C ASP A 37 7.34 -0.08 0.02
N GLU A 38 7.24 0.61 1.16
CA GLU A 38 6.66 0.06 2.39
C GLU A 38 5.16 -0.16 2.23
N LEU A 39 4.46 0.82 1.65
CA LEU A 39 3.04 0.75 1.30
C LEU A 39 2.74 -0.42 0.34
N ARG A 40 3.65 -0.72 -0.59
CA ARG A 40 3.50 -1.80 -1.57
C ARG A 40 3.46 -3.19 -0.92
N LYS A 41 4.08 -3.37 0.24
CA LYS A 41 4.03 -4.63 1.01
C LYS A 41 2.65 -4.92 1.57
N TYR A 42 1.91 -3.88 1.92
CA TYR A 42 0.55 -3.96 2.47
C TYR A 42 -0.53 -3.71 1.40
N ALA A 43 -0.16 -3.63 0.12
CA ALA A 43 -1.08 -3.28 -0.95
C ALA A 43 -2.12 -4.39 -1.20
N PHE A 44 -3.40 -4.10 -0.91
CA PHE A 44 -4.51 -4.98 -1.21
C PHE A 44 -4.72 -5.04 -2.73
N GLY A 45 -4.63 -6.25 -3.30
CA GLY A 45 -4.81 -6.46 -4.74
C GLY A 45 -3.53 -6.37 -5.57
N ASN A 46 -2.34 -6.62 -4.99
CA ASN A 46 -1.13 -6.92 -5.76
C ASN A 46 -1.29 -8.24 -6.54
N ASN A 47 -2.09 -8.20 -7.61
CA ASN A 47 -2.32 -9.28 -8.54
C ASN A 47 -1.12 -9.36 -9.51
N ASN A 48 -0.01 -9.93 -9.05
CA ASN A 48 1.14 -10.32 -9.89
C ASN A 48 0.79 -11.49 -10.87
N ARG A 49 -0.39 -11.46 -11.51
CA ARG A 49 -0.87 -12.51 -12.43
C ARG A 49 -0.45 -12.30 -13.90
N ARG A 50 0.55 -11.48 -14.19
CA ARG A 50 0.88 -11.10 -15.59
C ARG A 50 2.35 -11.24 -15.98
N GLN A 51 3.08 -12.23 -15.45
CA GLN A 51 4.43 -12.53 -15.94
C GLN A 51 4.68 -14.03 -16.21
N ILE A 52 3.62 -14.82 -16.48
CA ILE A 52 3.74 -16.24 -16.83
C ILE A 52 2.91 -16.58 -18.08
N LYS A 53 3.03 -15.81 -19.17
CA LYS A 53 2.36 -16.15 -20.44
C LYS A 53 3.22 -15.96 -21.69
N ASN A 54 4.56 -15.91 -21.57
CA ASN A 54 5.43 -15.68 -22.73
C ASN A 54 6.79 -16.37 -22.55
N LYS A 55 6.82 -17.69 -22.38
CA LYS A 55 8.03 -18.49 -22.59
C LYS A 55 7.68 -19.90 -23.07
N THR A 56 7.09 -19.98 -24.26
CA THR A 56 7.25 -21.08 -25.20
C THR A 56 6.98 -20.56 -26.60
#